data_AF-A0A1B6FYK1-F1
#
_entry.id   AF-A0A1B6FYK1-F1
#
_cell.length_a   1.000
_cell.length_b   1.000
_cell.length_c   1.000
_cell.angle_alpha   90.00
_cell.angle_beta   90.00
_cell.angle_gamma   90.00
#
_symmetry.space_group_name_H-M   'P 1'
#
loop_
_entity.id
_entity.type
_entity.pdbx_description
1 polymer ?
#
loop_
_entity_poly.entity_id
_entity_poly.type
_entity_poly.pdbx_seq_one_letter_code
_entity_poly.pdbx_strand_id
1 'polypeptide(L)'
;PHPVSEMYMLTCILTLSLVTALSEAIRCYQCGSSQDVEQNQEPPYNLKYEDTCGAYDKFDRGKHIAVECNSDESHSPGTFCMKKVLQGPKGFIWDGRWRQVIRQCATVSEIGVTGVCNWGVEKNGV
;
A
#
# COMPACT_ATOMS: atom_id res chain seq x y z
N PRO A 1 -35.95 34.61 -23.36
CA PRO A 1 -34.72 33.77 -23.43
C PRO A 1 -34.06 33.70 -22.05
N HIS A 2 -33.98 32.49 -21.48
CA HIS A 2 -34.18 32.20 -20.06
C HIS A 2 -32.99 32.54 -19.12
N PRO A 3 -33.08 33.57 -18.25
CA PRO A 3 -32.03 33.86 -17.25
C PRO A 3 -31.88 32.77 -16.18
N VAL A 4 -32.89 31.91 -16.05
CA VAL A 4 -32.86 30.77 -15.12
C VAL A 4 -31.87 29.68 -15.55
N SER A 5 -31.62 29.48 -16.85
CA SER A 5 -30.70 28.42 -17.30
C SER A 5 -29.24 28.76 -17.00
N GLU A 6 -28.85 30.03 -17.11
CA GLU A 6 -27.49 30.47 -16.76
C GLU A 6 -27.24 30.36 -15.26
N MET A 7 -28.25 30.67 -14.45
CA MET A 7 -28.17 30.53 -12.99
C MET A 7 -27.98 29.06 -12.57
N TYR A 8 -28.72 28.12 -13.19
CA TYR A 8 -28.54 26.69 -12.92
C TYR A 8 -27.16 26.17 -13.34
N MET A 9 -26.66 26.59 -14.51
CA MET A 9 -25.34 26.20 -14.98
C MET A 9 -24.22 26.64 -14.03
N LEU A 10 -24.28 27.87 -13.52
CA LEU A 10 -23.30 28.37 -12.55
C LEU A 10 -23.36 27.59 -11.23
N THR A 11 -24.56 27.27 -10.74
CA THR A 11 -24.70 26.45 -9.54
C THR A 11 -24.13 25.05 -9.73
N CYS A 12 -24.33 24.42 -10.89
CA CYS A 12 -23.79 23.10 -11.19
C CYS A 12 -22.24 23.11 -11.20
N ILE A 13 -21.63 24.10 -11.85
CA ILE A 13 -20.16 24.22 -11.91
C ILE A 13 -19.57 24.42 -10.50
N LEU A 14 -20.19 25.29 -9.69
CA LEU A 14 -19.79 25.51 -8.29
C LEU A 14 -19.89 24.23 -7.47
N THR A 15 -21.00 23.50 -7.56
CA THR A 15 -21.16 22.23 -6.83
C THR A 15 -20.16 21.17 -7.28
N LEU A 16 -19.86 21.07 -8.57
CA LEU A 16 -18.90 20.10 -9.10
C LEU A 16 -17.48 20.39 -8.61
N SER A 17 -17.06 21.66 -8.64
CA SER A 17 -15.74 22.09 -8.16
C SER A 17 -15.53 21.80 -6.67
N LEU A 18 -16.58 21.97 -5.85
CA LEU A 18 -16.53 21.70 -4.42
C LEU A 18 -16.42 20.19 -4.14
N VAL A 19 -17.15 19.36 -4.88
CA VAL A 19 -17.09 17.89 -4.74
C VAL A 19 -15.71 17.36 -5.12
N THR A 20 -15.09 17.87 -6.18
CA THR A 20 -13.73 17.45 -6.58
C THR A 20 -12.65 17.89 -5.59
N ALA A 21 -12.85 19.00 -4.87
CA ALA A 21 -11.90 19.47 -3.86
C ALA A 21 -11.92 18.61 -2.58
N LEU A 22 -12.99 17.85 -2.35
CA LEU A 22 -13.17 16.99 -1.18
C LEU A 22 -12.73 15.54 -1.43
N SER A 23 -12.21 15.20 -2.61
CA SER A 23 -11.74 13.83 -2.88
C SER A 23 -10.40 13.58 -2.19
N GLU A 24 -10.39 12.69 -1.21
CA GLU A 24 -9.17 12.14 -0.63
C GLU A 24 -8.61 11.05 -1.56
N ALA A 25 -7.34 11.21 -1.93
CA ALA A 25 -6.61 10.24 -2.74
C ALA A 25 -5.99 9.15 -1.84
N ILE A 26 -5.89 7.91 -2.32
CA ILE A 26 -5.47 6.78 -1.49
C ILE A 26 -3.95 6.80 -1.38
N ARG A 27 -3.46 7.16 -0.18
CA ARG A 27 -2.03 7.16 0.13
C ARG A 27 -1.62 5.95 0.95
N CYS A 28 -0.64 5.20 0.46
CA CYS A 28 -0.10 4.02 1.12
C CYS A 28 1.39 4.16 1.42
N TYR A 29 1.88 3.43 2.41
CA TYR A 29 3.32 3.34 2.67
C TYR A 29 3.93 2.22 1.82
N GLN A 30 5.04 2.51 1.14
CA GLN A 30 5.80 1.54 0.35
C GLN A 30 7.13 1.21 1.04
N CYS A 31 7.25 0.01 1.61
CA CYS A 31 8.48 -0.46 2.25
C CYS A 31 8.60 -1.98 2.21
N GLY A 32 9.83 -2.49 2.31
CA GLY A 32 10.10 -3.92 2.49
C GLY A 32 11.18 -4.14 3.55
N SER A 33 10.93 -5.00 4.53
CA SER A 33 11.87 -5.24 5.64
C SER A 33 13.15 -5.99 5.25
N SER A 34 13.25 -6.43 3.98
CA SER A 34 14.51 -6.89 3.38
C SER A 34 15.46 -5.75 3.03
N GLN A 35 14.96 -4.51 2.97
CA GLN A 35 15.72 -3.29 2.70
C GLN A 35 16.13 -2.56 4.00
N ASP A 36 15.70 -3.04 5.16
CA ASP A 36 16.05 -2.54 6.50
C ASP A 36 17.49 -2.90 6.92
N VAL A 37 18.34 -3.28 5.97
CA VAL A 37 19.76 -3.62 6.20
C VAL A 37 20.58 -2.42 5.78
N GLU A 38 21.24 -1.79 6.75
CA GLU A 38 22.14 -0.66 6.52
C GLU A 38 23.19 -1.05 5.48
N GLN A 39 23.02 -0.51 4.27
CA GLN A 39 23.98 -0.57 3.20
C GLN A 39 25.21 0.20 3.70
N ASN A 40 26.25 -0.51 4.12
CA ASN A 40 27.68 -0.27 3.87
C ASN A 40 28.49 -0.99 4.96
N GLN A 41 29.35 -1.92 4.52
CA GLN A 41 30.31 -2.68 5.34
C GLN A 41 29.70 -3.82 6.18
N GLU A 42 30.39 -4.96 6.22
CA GLU A 42 30.06 -6.10 7.11
C GLU A 42 29.73 -5.59 8.52
N PRO A 43 28.55 -5.92 9.08
CA PRO A 43 28.19 -5.42 10.39
C PRO A 43 29.17 -6.02 11.43
N PRO A 44 29.95 -5.22 12.18
CA PRO A 44 30.47 -5.70 13.45
C PRO A 44 29.29 -6.24 14.26
N TYR A 45 29.56 -7.25 15.10
CA TYR A 45 28.62 -8.00 15.95
C TYR A 45 27.58 -7.17 16.76
N ASN A 46 27.63 -5.83 16.71
CA ASN A 46 26.77 -4.86 17.39
C ASN A 46 26.05 -3.85 16.45
N LEU A 47 25.90 -4.09 15.14
CA LEU A 47 25.13 -3.18 14.28
C LEU A 47 23.62 -3.37 14.52
N LYS A 48 22.97 -2.31 14.97
CA LYS A 48 21.57 -2.30 15.39
C LYS A 48 20.69 -2.39 14.15
N TYR A 49 20.16 -3.60 13.87
CA TYR A 49 19.11 -3.80 12.87
C TYR A 49 17.97 -2.81 13.10
N GLU A 50 17.73 -1.93 12.14
CA GLU A 50 16.71 -0.90 12.27
C GLU A 50 15.46 -1.30 11.49
N ASP A 51 14.54 -1.95 12.18
CA ASP A 51 13.27 -2.41 11.60
C ASP A 51 12.29 -1.26 11.39
N THR A 52 12.47 -0.51 10.32
CA THR A 52 11.60 0.63 10.01
C THR A 52 10.26 0.17 9.40
N CYS A 53 10.25 -0.95 8.67
CA CYS A 53 9.06 -1.45 7.97
C CYS A 53 8.15 -2.30 8.88
N GLY A 54 8.65 -2.75 10.04
CA GLY A 54 7.89 -3.38 11.11
C GLY A 54 7.71 -4.89 10.93
N ALA A 55 8.82 -5.59 10.68
CA ALA A 55 8.90 -7.06 10.64
C ALA A 55 8.84 -7.69 12.04
N TYR A 56 9.57 -7.15 12.99
CA TYR A 56 9.64 -7.56 14.39
C TYR A 56 9.13 -6.47 15.33
N ASP A 57 9.36 -5.19 15.00
CA ASP A 57 8.94 -4.00 15.72
C ASP A 57 7.72 -3.30 15.08
N LYS A 58 7.30 -2.18 15.69
CA LYS A 58 6.21 -1.35 15.18
C LYS A 58 6.67 -0.58 13.94
N PHE A 59 5.80 -0.51 12.94
CA PHE A 59 6.02 0.29 11.75
C PHE A 59 6.20 1.77 12.08
N ASP A 60 7.29 2.37 11.61
CA ASP A 60 7.63 3.77 11.83
C ASP A 60 7.11 4.66 10.70
N ARG A 61 6.01 5.38 10.95
CA ARG A 61 5.43 6.29 9.95
C ARG A 61 6.31 7.53 9.67
N GLY A 62 7.21 7.88 10.57
CA GLY A 62 8.09 9.05 10.41
C GLY A 62 9.23 8.80 9.43
N LYS A 63 9.60 7.53 9.24
CA LYS A 63 10.69 7.11 8.34
C LYS A 63 10.22 6.71 6.94
N HIS A 64 8.90 6.67 6.72
CA HIS A 64 8.30 6.25 5.46
C HIS A 64 7.34 7.31 4.95
N ILE A 65 7.42 7.63 3.65
CA ILE A 65 6.54 8.60 3.01
C ILE A 65 5.31 7.88 2.48
N ALA A 66 4.12 8.44 2.75
CA ALA A 66 2.89 7.95 2.15
C ALA A 66 2.78 8.46 0.70
N VAL A 67 2.67 7.52 -0.24
CA VAL A 67 2.64 7.79 -1.68
C VAL A 67 1.26 7.52 -2.26
N GLU A 68 0.92 8.25 -3.33
CA GLU A 68 -0.32 8.02 -4.07
C GLU A 68 -0.18 6.79 -4.96
N CYS A 69 -1.12 5.84 -4.86
CA CYS A 69 -1.01 4.56 -5.57
C CYS A 69 -1.45 4.61 -7.03
N ASN A 70 -2.14 5.67 -7.46
CA ASN A 70 -2.68 5.83 -8.81
C ASN A 70 -1.93 6.89 -9.63
N SER A 71 -0.70 7.25 -9.25
CA SER A 71 0.04 8.32 -9.93
C SER A 71 0.64 7.92 -11.28
N ASP A 72 0.70 6.62 -11.59
CA ASP A 72 1.27 6.08 -12.84
C ASP A 72 0.24 5.14 -13.51
N GLU A 73 -0.16 5.47 -14.74
CA GLU A 73 -1.39 4.99 -15.39
C GLU A 73 -1.49 3.46 -15.54
N SER A 74 -2.50 2.87 -14.90
CA SER A 74 -3.11 1.62 -15.34
C SER A 74 -4.54 1.54 -14.83
N HIS A 75 -5.49 1.35 -15.75
CA HIS A 75 -6.93 1.27 -15.49
C HIS A 75 -7.24 0.03 -14.65
N SER A 76 -7.06 0.14 -13.34
CA SER A 76 -7.31 -0.91 -12.37
C SER A 76 -8.70 -0.73 -11.75
N PRO A 77 -9.50 -1.80 -11.58
CA PRO A 77 -10.87 -1.68 -11.09
C PRO A 77 -10.97 -1.26 -9.62
N GLY A 78 -9.84 -1.16 -8.90
CA GLY A 78 -9.73 -0.57 -7.58
C GLY A 78 -8.33 -0.72 -6.99
N THR A 79 -7.88 0.28 -6.23
CA THR A 79 -6.54 0.35 -5.61
C THR A 79 -6.66 0.42 -4.09
N PHE A 80 -5.81 -0.31 -3.37
CA PHE A 80 -5.83 -0.37 -1.90
C PHE A 80 -4.44 -0.57 -1.30
N CYS A 81 -4.28 -0.24 -0.02
CA CYS A 81 -3.03 -0.47 0.71
C CYS A 81 -2.92 -1.92 1.18
N MET A 82 -1.88 -2.64 0.75
CA MET A 82 -1.62 -4.01 1.17
C MET A 82 -0.43 -4.09 2.14
N LYS A 83 -0.56 -4.92 3.16
CA LYS A 83 0.56 -5.42 3.98
C LYS A 83 0.72 -6.92 3.78
N LYS A 84 1.81 -7.34 3.14
CA LYS A 84 2.19 -8.75 2.98
C LYS A 84 3.16 -9.14 4.08
N VAL A 85 2.86 -10.23 4.80
CA VAL A 85 3.75 -10.82 5.80
C VAL A 85 4.15 -12.20 5.33
N LEU A 86 5.43 -12.37 5.04
CA LEU A 86 6.03 -13.66 4.71
C LEU A 86 6.72 -14.19 5.96
N GLN A 87 6.54 -15.46 6.27
CA GLN A 87 7.11 -16.03 7.47
C GLN A 87 7.54 -17.47 7.25
N GLY A 88 8.69 -17.82 7.80
CA GLY A 88 9.21 -19.17 7.64
C GLY A 88 8.40 -20.25 8.32
N PRO A 89 8.52 -21.49 7.79
CA PRO A 89 7.91 -22.66 8.40
C PRO A 89 8.45 -22.83 9.82
N LYS A 90 7.58 -23.32 10.72
CA LYS A 90 7.99 -23.69 12.08
C LYS A 90 8.82 -24.99 12.01
N GLY A 91 10.14 -24.86 11.94
CA GLY A 91 11.08 -25.98 12.12
C GLY A 91 11.52 -26.08 13.59
N PHE A 92 11.52 -27.30 14.14
CA PHE A 92 11.64 -27.59 15.59
C PHE A 92 13.02 -27.33 16.22
N ILE A 93 14.03 -26.83 15.48
CA ILE A 93 15.44 -26.84 15.94
C ILE A 93 16.11 -25.45 15.87
N TRP A 94 15.50 -24.46 15.23
CA TRP A 94 16.09 -23.10 15.13
C TRP A 94 15.03 -22.03 15.39
N ASP A 95 15.18 -21.28 16.47
CA ASP A 95 14.28 -20.16 16.86
C ASP A 95 14.41 -18.92 15.95
N GLY A 96 15.28 -18.97 14.93
CA GLY A 96 15.50 -17.92 13.94
C GLY A 96 14.43 -17.86 12.86
N ARG A 97 13.16 -17.68 13.24
CA ARG A 97 12.06 -17.58 12.27
C ARG A 97 12.19 -16.29 11.46
N TRP A 98 12.61 -16.43 10.19
CA TRP A 98 12.58 -15.31 9.27
C TRP A 98 11.14 -14.79 9.13
N ARG A 99 10.99 -13.48 9.25
CA ARG A 99 9.77 -12.74 8.96
C ARG A 99 10.13 -11.58 8.06
N GLN A 100 9.41 -11.44 6.96
CA GLN A 100 9.53 -10.31 6.05
C GLN A 100 8.18 -9.61 5.95
N VAL A 101 8.19 -8.29 6.07
CA VAL A 101 7.01 -7.45 5.91
C VAL A 101 7.22 -6.56 4.69
N ILE A 102 6.24 -6.57 3.80
CA ILE A 102 6.22 -5.72 2.61
C ILE A 102 4.91 -4.94 2.63
N ARG A 103 5.00 -3.62 2.57
CA ARG A 103 3.88 -2.70 2.41
C ARG A 103 3.97 -2.12 1.02
N GLN A 104 2.88 -2.20 0.27
CA GLN A 104 2.83 -1.71 -1.10
C GLN A 104 1.40 -1.38 -1.51
N CYS A 105 1.28 -0.58 -2.55
CA CYS A 105 0.04 -0.42 -3.28
C CYS A 105 -0.33 -1.75 -3.93
N ALA A 106 -1.61 -2.11 -3.89
CA ALA A 106 -2.14 -3.27 -4.58
C ALA A 106 -3.40 -2.88 -5.35
N THR A 107 -3.66 -3.60 -6.44
CA THR A 107 -4.87 -3.46 -7.23
C THR A 107 -5.68 -4.74 -7.15
N VAL A 108 -7.00 -4.62 -7.18
CA VAL A 108 -7.86 -5.78 -7.34
C VAL A 108 -7.81 -6.16 -8.82
N SER A 109 -7.41 -7.39 -9.10
CA SER A 109 -7.52 -8.00 -10.42
C SER A 109 -8.38 -9.24 -10.29
N GLU A 110 -9.07 -9.64 -11.37
CA GLU A 110 -9.86 -10.89 -11.39
C GLU A 110 -9.02 -12.13 -11.05
N ILE A 111 -7.70 -12.00 -11.20
CA ILE A 111 -6.67 -12.99 -10.84
C ILE A 111 -5.61 -12.34 -9.94
N GLY A 112 -5.46 -12.82 -8.71
CA GLY A 112 -4.36 -12.44 -7.82
C GLY A 112 -3.21 -13.43 -7.96
N VAL A 113 -1.99 -12.94 -8.18
CA VAL A 113 -0.78 -13.78 -8.16
C VAL A 113 0.04 -13.44 -6.93
N THR A 114 0.00 -14.32 -5.92
CA THR A 114 0.89 -14.21 -4.75
C THR A 114 1.65 -15.51 -4.58
N GLY A 115 2.95 -15.49 -4.88
CA GLY A 115 3.83 -16.63 -4.63
C GLY A 115 3.50 -17.85 -5.49
N VAL A 116 3.54 -17.70 -6.82
CA VAL A 116 3.38 -18.77 -7.82
C VAL A 116 1.96 -19.37 -7.93
N CYS A 117 1.04 -19.04 -7.01
CA CYS A 117 -0.35 -19.51 -7.08
C CYS A 117 -1.30 -18.46 -7.63
N ASN A 118 -2.12 -18.87 -8.60
CA ASN A 118 -3.23 -18.12 -9.16
C ASN A 118 -4.46 -18.30 -8.24
N TRP A 119 -4.93 -17.24 -7.60
CA TRP A 119 -6.17 -17.27 -6.81
C TRP A 119 -7.18 -16.28 -7.39
N GLY A 120 -8.42 -16.73 -7.57
CA GLY A 120 -9.55 -15.88 -7.97
C GLY A 120 -10.43 -15.60 -6.76
N VAL A 121 -11.15 -14.47 -6.77
CA VAL A 121 -12.20 -14.19 -5.80
C VAL A 121 -13.51 -14.74 -6.36
N GLU A 122 -14.08 -15.77 -5.75
CA GLU A 122 -15.47 -16.12 -6.06
C GLU A 122 -16.41 -14.98 -5.64
N LYS A 123 -17.49 -14.76 -6.40
CA LYS A 123 -18.44 -13.65 -6.18
C LYS A 123 -19.11 -13.62 -4.80
N ASN A 124 -18.89 -14.64 -3.97
CA ASN A 124 -19.40 -14.73 -2.60
C ASN A 124 -18.22 -14.59 -1.62
N GLY A 125 -17.62 -13.40 -1.55
CA GLY A 125 -16.62 -13.06 -0.53
C GLY A 125 -17.28 -12.42 0.69
N VAL A 126 -16.87 -12.85 1.89
CA VAL A 126 -17.24 -12.24 3.20
C VAL A 126 -16.77 -10.79 3.26
#